data_AF-A0A820QVQ0-F1
#
_entry.id   AF-A0A820QVQ0-F1
#
_cell.length_a   1.000
_cell.length_b   1.000
_cell.length_c   1.000
_cell.angle_alpha   90.00
_cell.angle_beta   90.00
_cell.angle_gamma   90.00
#
_symmetry.space_group_name_H-M   'P 1'
#
loop_
_entity.id
_entity.type
_entity.pdbx_description
1 polymer ?
#
loop_
_entity_poly.entity_id
_entity_poly.type
_entity_poly.pdbx_seq_one_letter_code
_entity_poly.pdbx_strand_id
1 'polypeptide(L)' 'MDEERNLYVSDGGKHEVRRYKFGEKNGTLVAGGNGKGAGLNQLNYPTFLFVDGHQNVYV' A
#
# COMPACT_ATOMS: atom_id res chain seq x y z
N MET A 1 9.02 -3.18 -5.40
CA MET A 1 10.08 -2.37 -4.77
C MET A 1 10.38 -1.24 -5.74
N ASP A 2 10.46 0.00 -5.29
CA ASP A 2 10.73 1.16 -6.15
C ASP A 2 12.25 1.45 -6.26
N GLU A 3 12.61 2.50 -7.02
CA GLU A 3 14.00 2.94 -7.22
C GLU A 3 14.69 3.39 -5.91
N GLU A 4 13.91 3.86 -4.94
CA GLU A 4 14.38 4.21 -3.60
C GLU A 4 14.51 3.01 -2.66
N ARG A 5 14.25 1.79 -3.17
CA ARG A 5 14.26 0.52 -2.42
C ARG A 5 13.20 0.45 -1.32
N ASN A 6 12.09 1.16 -1.49
CA ASN A 6 10.93 0.98 -0.64
C ASN A 6 10.18 -0.31 -1.00
N LEU A 7 9.74 -1.05 0.02
CA LEU A 7 8.86 -2.20 -0.12
C LEU A 7 7.40 -1.76 0.04
N TYR A 8 6.55 -2.11 -0.91
CA TYR A 8 5.11 -1.89 -0.80
C TYR A 8 4.44 -3.23 -0.53
N VAL A 9 3.58 -3.27 0.47
CA VAL A 9 2.88 -4.48 0.90
C VAL A 9 1.38 -4.20 0.87
N SER A 10 0.65 -5.03 0.13
CA SER A 10 -0.81 -5.10 0.22
C SER A 10 -1.20 -6.04 1.36
N ASP A 11 -1.83 -5.51 2.39
CA ASP A 11 -2.44 -6.33 3.45
C ASP A 11 -3.94 -6.45 3.15
N GLY A 12 -4.29 -7.55 2.47
CA GLY A 12 -5.66 -7.84 2.08
C GLY A 12 -6.60 -7.97 3.28
N GLY A 13 -6.12 -8.50 4.40
CA GLY A 13 -6.90 -8.70 5.62
C GLY A 13 -7.20 -7.40 6.36
N LYS A 14 -6.32 -6.40 6.24
CA LYS A 14 -6.50 -5.07 6.82
C LYS A 14 -7.07 -4.04 5.87
N HIS A 15 -7.21 -4.39 4.59
CA HIS A 15 -7.70 -3.48 3.55
C HIS A 15 -6.83 -2.21 3.45
N GLU A 16 -5.52 -2.39 3.45
CA GLU A 16 -4.54 -1.31 3.43
C GLU A 16 -3.33 -1.66 2.56
N VAL A 17 -2.63 -0.62 2.11
CA VAL A 17 -1.31 -0.73 1.51
C VAL A 17 -0.32 0.09 2.34
N ARG A 18 0.82 -0.53 2.67
CA ARG A 18 1.90 0.12 3.42
C ARG A 18 3.20 0.16 2.63
N ARG A 19 3.93 1.24 2.79
CA ARG A 19 5.31 1.41 2.30
C ARG A 19 6.29 1.28 3.45
N TYR A 20 7.35 0.50 3.27
CA TYR A 20 8.43 0.31 4.22
C TYR A 20 9.75 0.76 3.62
N LYS A 21 10.43 1.68 4.30
CA LYS A 21 11.85 1.96 4.06
C LYS A 21 12.71 0.84 4.63
N PHE A 22 13.93 0.69 4.12
CA PHE A 22 14.87 -0.28 4.68
C PHE A 22 15.08 -0.04 6.19
N GLY A 23 14.82 -1.05 7.01
CA GLY A 23 14.91 -0.98 8.47
C GLY A 23 13.67 -0.40 9.20
N GLU A 24 12.65 0.05 8.47
CA GLU A 24 11.40 0.55 9.07
C GLU A 24 10.53 -0.63 9.57
N LYS A 25 9.99 -0.51 10.79
CA LYS A 25 9.18 -1.58 11.41
C LYS A 25 7.68 -1.41 11.21
N ASN A 26 7.18 -0.17 11.20
CA ASN A 26 5.74 0.10 11.28
C ASN A 26 5.08 0.39 9.93
N GLY A 27 5.87 0.78 8.92
CA GLY A 27 5.39 1.09 7.58
C GLY A 27 4.47 2.32 7.54
N THR A 28 4.63 3.14 6.51
CA THR A 28 3.75 4.28 6.24
C THR A 28 2.49 3.77 5.53
N LEU A 29 1.29 4.09 6.04
CA LEU A 29 0.03 3.86 5.32
C LEU A 29 -0.02 4.76 4.09
N VAL A 30 -0.18 4.18 2.90
CA VAL A 30 -0.22 4.94 1.63
C VAL A 30 -1.57 4.85 0.91
N ALA A 31 -2.38 3.82 1.19
CA ALA A 31 -3.74 3.71 0.69
C ALA A 31 -4.59 2.82 1.63
N GLY A 32 -5.91 3.03 1.64
CA GLY A 32 -6.84 2.25 2.46
C GLY A 32 -6.77 2.57 3.95
N GLY A 33 -6.97 1.56 4.79
CA GLY A 33 -6.97 1.69 6.26
C GLY A 33 -8.27 2.21 6.88
N ASN A 34 -9.29 2.51 6.06
CA ASN A 34 -10.61 2.99 6.50
C ASN A 34 -11.69 1.89 6.43
N GLY A 35 -11.26 0.64 6.62
CA GLY A 35 -12.11 -0.54 6.49
C GLY A 35 -12.43 -0.92 5.05
N LYS A 36 -13.16 -2.03 4.91
CA LYS A 36 -13.57 -2.59 3.63
C LYS A 36 -14.59 -1.68 2.94
N GLY A 37 -14.38 -1.33 1.67
CA GLY A 37 -15.41 -0.63 0.91
C GLY A 37 -14.97 -0.12 -0.46
N ALA A 38 -15.84 0.71 -1.05
CA ALA A 38 -15.66 1.32 -2.37
C ALA A 38 -15.57 2.87 -2.30
N GLY A 39 -15.47 3.43 -1.09
CA GLY A 39 -15.20 4.86 -0.91
C GLY A 39 -13.78 5.23 -1.37
N LEU A 40 -13.54 6.52 -1.63
CA LEU A 40 -12.27 7.03 -2.17
C LEU A 40 -11.02 6.66 -1.34
N ASN A 41 -11.18 6.42 -0.05
CA ASN A 41 -10.11 6.08 0.89
C ASN A 41 -10.26 4.66 1.47
N GLN A 42 -11.09 3.80 0.86
CA GLN A 42 -11.30 2.42 1.26
C GLN A 42 -10.74 1.47 0.20
N LEU A 43 -10.27 0.31 0.66
CA LEU A 43 -9.91 -0.80 -0.19
C LEU A 43 -10.77 -2.01 0.17
N ASN A 44 -10.84 -2.99 -0.71
CA ASN A 44 -11.60 -4.21 -0.46
C ASN A 44 -10.77 -5.42 -0.87
N TYR A 45 -10.12 -6.05 0.12
CA TYR A 45 -9.21 -7.17 -0.07
C TYR A 45 -8.21 -6.96 -1.23
N PRO A 46 -7.36 -5.91 -1.17
CA PRO A 46 -6.35 -5.70 -2.20
C PRO A 46 -5.35 -6.87 -2.20
N THR A 47 -5.13 -7.47 -3.38
CA THR A 47 -4.25 -8.64 -3.55
C THR A 47 -3.08 -8.37 -4.48
N PHE A 48 -3.17 -7.31 -5.27
CA PHE A 48 -2.14 -6.88 -6.20
C PHE A 48 -1.88 -5.39 -6.01
N LEU A 49 -0.66 -4.98 -6.32
CA LEU A 49 -0.33 -3.57 -6.46
C LEU A 49 0.74 -3.40 -7.53
N PHE A 50 0.73 -2.25 -8.19
CA PHE A 50 1.78 -1.81 -9.09
C PHE A 50 2.28 -0.44 -8.65
N VAL A 51 3.59 -0.21 -8.77
CA VAL A 51 4.23 1.06 -8.47
C VAL A 51 4.98 1.51 -9.71
N ASP A 52 4.70 2.73 -10.19
CA ASP A 52 5.37 3.30 -11.35
C ASP A 52 6.69 4.02 -10.97
N GLY A 53 7.40 4.55 -11.97
CA GLY A 53 8.66 5.30 -11.77
C GLY A 53 8.48 6.65 -11.06
N HIS A 54 7.24 7.13 -10.89
CA HIS A 54 6.90 8.35 -10.16
C HIS A 54 6.41 8.06 -8.73
N GLN A 55 6.50 6.81 -8.27
CA GLN A 55 6.03 6.34 -6.96
C GLN A 55 4.51 6.44 -6.77
N ASN A 56 3.75 6.47 -7.86
CA ASN A 56 2.30 6.31 -7.79
C ASN A 56 1.97 4.84 -7.51
N VAL A 57 1.03 4.61 -6.59
CA VAL A 57 0.60 3.27 -6.17
C VAL A 57 -0.76 2.97 -6.77
N TYR A 58 -0.84 1.89 -7.53
CA TYR A 58 -2.07 1.37 -8.14
C TYR A 58 -2.42 0.06 -7.43
N VAL A 59 -3.67 -0.07 -6.99
CA VAL A 59 -4.16 -1.17 -6.15
C VAL A 59 -5.48 -1.69 -6.71
#